data_AF-A0A3E0CNC4-F1
#
_entry.id   AF-A0A3E0CNC4-F1
#
_cell.length_a   1.000
_cell.length_b   1.000
_cell.length_c   1.000
_cell.angle_alpha   90.00
_cell.angle_beta   90.00
_cell.angle_gamma   90.00
#
_symmetry.space_group_name_H-M   'P 1'
#
loop_
_entity.id
_entity.type
_entity.pdbx_description
1 polymer ?
#
loop_
_entity_poly.entity_id
_entity_poly.type
_entity_poly.pdbx_seq_one_letter_code
_entity_poly.pdbx_strand_id
1 'polypeptide(L)'
;MKKSSTRKSVAFSANPILSVRLPMWRSKLVVFLLFMAFVALTARAFWIQGPGNAFYQKQGEIRYQRRLELPATRGKILDRNGLVLATSLPVRAIWAIPESVPDDLGADKLTSLGKLLGMTNKELRAKLSEDKTFVYVKRQVPVDVAAKVAALEIPGIYARDEYKRFYPEGEITAHLIGFTNVEDEGQEGVELGDQKLLAGMSGSRRVIKDRMGHIIEDVDEQVVPHNGQDVDLSIDSKIQYIAYTNLKAAVEKFKAKAGAAMVIDVRTGEVLALVNYPTYNPNDRSHLTGDQLRNRILTDTFEPGSIMKPFTVSLALDLHRVTPTTLVDTGGGRFVLDGAPITDDSAFGVLTVGGVIQKSSNIGATKIAMQLKPEEMWNMYTSIGLGQAPKVGFPGAAAGRLRPWKSWRRIEQATMSYGYGLSVSLFQLGRAYTAIAHDGEIMPVSIFRTPGDQPATGPQIFAPTTARQVRAMLETVTAPGGTSPDAAVPGYRVGGKSGTAYKHGAHGYDHSKYRASFVGMAPMPNPRIVVAVSVDEPTAGSHFGGQVSGPVFSSIVGDTLRSLNVPPDMPVKQMVVSDDSAPAAPTAPATPATAKKLSTSAGAKKMTISANAKSHPGVVR
;
A
#
# COMPACT_ATOMS: atom_id res chain seq x y z
N MET A 1 28.45 94.74 -73.21
CA MET A 1 28.19 93.93 -74.41
C MET A 1 27.07 92.92 -74.13
N LYS A 2 26.19 92.71 -75.12
CA LYS A 2 25.20 91.62 -75.31
C LYS A 2 23.91 91.53 -74.45
N LYS A 3 22.85 92.13 -75.00
CA LYS A 3 21.50 91.61 -75.37
C LYS A 3 20.71 90.63 -74.44
N SER A 4 19.49 91.10 -74.12
CA SER A 4 18.17 90.51 -74.44
C SER A 4 17.52 89.46 -73.51
N SER A 5 16.33 89.79 -72.97
CA SER A 5 15.04 89.14 -73.33
C SER A 5 13.85 89.61 -72.46
N THR A 6 12.88 90.27 -73.10
CA THR A 6 11.40 90.11 -73.04
C THR A 6 10.75 89.29 -71.91
N ARG A 7 9.60 89.62 -71.29
CA ARG A 7 8.28 90.10 -71.79
C ARG A 7 7.42 90.57 -70.58
N LYS A 8 6.54 91.57 -70.76
CA LYS A 8 5.46 91.91 -69.81
C LYS A 8 4.12 91.39 -70.33
N SER A 9 3.37 90.67 -69.50
CA SER A 9 1.94 90.43 -69.68
C SER A 9 1.19 91.02 -68.48
N VAL A 10 0.10 91.73 -68.75
CA VAL A 10 -0.85 92.25 -67.77
C VAL A 10 -2.12 91.42 -67.89
N ALA A 11 -2.65 90.93 -66.77
CA ALA A 11 -3.99 90.38 -66.70
C ALA A 11 -4.93 91.39 -66.03
N PHE A 12 -6.02 91.70 -66.73
CA PHE A 12 -7.14 92.53 -66.29
C PHE A 12 -8.10 91.73 -65.39
N SER A 13 -8.84 92.46 -64.55
CA SER A 13 -9.98 92.06 -63.70
C SER A 13 -9.69 91.59 -62.27
N ALA A 14 -9.63 92.55 -61.35
CA ALA A 14 -10.05 92.36 -59.96
C ALA A 14 -10.99 93.53 -59.61
N ASN A 15 -12.28 93.20 -59.47
CA ASN A 15 -13.38 94.15 -59.23
C ASN A 15 -13.41 94.58 -57.74
N PRO A 16 -13.62 95.87 -57.37
CA PRO A 16 -13.41 96.34 -55.99
C PRO A 16 -14.51 95.98 -54.95
N ILE A 17 -15.57 95.27 -55.33
CA ILE A 17 -16.80 95.15 -54.53
C ILE A 17 -16.94 93.80 -53.77
N LEU A 18 -15.98 92.87 -53.87
CA LEU A 18 -16.04 91.55 -53.19
C LEU A 18 -14.97 91.33 -52.10
N SER A 19 -14.31 92.38 -51.59
CA SER A 19 -13.33 92.23 -50.51
C SER A 19 -13.98 92.19 -49.12
N VAL A 20 -14.66 91.08 -48.82
CA VAL A 20 -14.96 90.75 -47.42
C VAL A 20 -13.62 90.49 -46.72
N ARG A 21 -13.07 91.49 -46.03
CA ARG A 21 -11.93 91.32 -45.11
C ARG A 21 -12.39 90.45 -43.94
N LEU A 22 -12.34 89.14 -44.12
CA LEU A 22 -12.49 88.20 -43.02
C LEU A 22 -11.37 88.48 -42.00
N PRO A 23 -11.69 88.69 -40.71
CA PRO A 23 -10.71 89.06 -39.71
C PRO A 23 -9.67 87.94 -39.55
N MET A 24 -8.46 88.17 -40.08
CA MET A 24 -7.30 87.27 -40.08
C MET A 24 -6.88 86.79 -38.68
N TRP A 25 -7.37 87.43 -37.61
CA TRP A 25 -7.15 87.02 -36.24
C TRP A 25 -7.77 85.65 -35.93
N ARG A 26 -8.93 85.33 -36.53
CA ARG A 26 -9.60 84.04 -36.31
C ARG A 26 -8.81 82.88 -36.91
N SER A 27 -8.29 83.03 -38.14
CA SER A 27 -7.47 81.99 -38.76
C SER A 27 -6.12 81.84 -38.06
N LYS A 28 -5.48 82.95 -37.65
CA LYS A 28 -4.22 82.90 -36.88
C LYS A 28 -4.40 82.28 -35.50
N LEU A 29 -5.51 82.55 -34.81
CA LEU A 29 -5.85 81.92 -33.54
C LEU A 29 -6.03 80.40 -33.71
N VAL A 30 -6.77 79.97 -34.73
CA VAL A 30 -6.97 78.54 -35.02
C VAL A 30 -5.64 77.87 -35.35
N VAL A 31 -4.80 78.47 -36.19
CA VAL A 31 -3.47 77.93 -36.52
C VAL A 31 -2.57 77.87 -35.29
N PHE A 32 -2.61 78.88 -34.42
CA PHE A 32 -1.86 78.88 -33.16
C PHE A 32 -2.33 77.80 -32.19
N LEU A 33 -3.64 77.63 -32.03
CA LEU A 33 -4.21 76.56 -31.22
C LEU A 33 -3.85 75.17 -31.78
N LEU A 34 -3.86 75.02 -33.10
CA LEU A 34 -3.46 73.80 -33.78
C LEU A 34 -1.96 73.51 -33.59
N PHE A 35 -1.12 74.53 -33.68
CA PHE A 35 0.31 74.43 -33.40
C PHE A 35 0.57 74.02 -31.94
N MET A 36 -0.12 74.66 -30.98
CA MET A 36 -0.02 74.30 -29.56
C MET A 36 -0.49 72.87 -29.29
N ALA A 37 -1.53 72.40 -29.97
CA ALA A 37 -1.98 71.00 -29.88
C ALA A 37 -0.90 70.03 -30.40
N PHE A 38 -0.24 70.34 -31.53
CA PHE A 38 0.88 69.55 -32.05
C PHE A 38 2.09 69.56 -31.11
N VAL A 39 2.44 70.70 -30.52
CA VAL A 39 3.52 70.80 -29.53
C VAL A 39 3.20 69.96 -28.30
N ALA A 40 1.97 70.02 -27.79
CA ALA A 40 1.52 69.21 -26.67
C ALA A 40 1.59 67.70 -26.97
N LEU A 41 1.18 67.27 -28.18
CA LEU A 41 1.31 65.89 -28.63
C LEU A 41 2.77 65.45 -28.73
N THR A 42 3.65 66.32 -29.25
CA THR A 42 5.09 66.02 -29.39
C THR A 42 5.74 65.88 -28.01
N ALA A 43 5.44 66.79 -27.08
CA ALA A 43 5.92 66.71 -25.70
C ALA A 43 5.39 65.46 -24.99
N ARG A 44 4.13 65.09 -25.23
CA ARG A 44 3.54 63.86 -24.69
C ARG A 44 4.20 62.60 -25.28
N ALA A 45 4.48 62.58 -26.58
CA ALA A 45 5.18 61.48 -27.23
C ALA A 45 6.61 61.32 -26.67
N PHE A 46 7.35 62.42 -26.53
CA PHE A 46 8.69 62.42 -25.93
C PHE A 46 8.66 61.94 -24.47
N TRP A 47 7.65 62.35 -23.69
CA TRP A 47 7.46 61.88 -22.31
C TRP A 47 7.22 60.37 -22.23
N ILE A 48 6.36 59.83 -23.12
CA ILE A 48 6.05 58.40 -23.16
C ILE A 48 7.24 57.58 -23.66
N GLN A 49 7.97 58.05 -24.67
CA GLN A 49 9.10 57.32 -25.27
C GLN A 49 10.40 57.42 -24.44
N GLY A 50 10.59 58.51 -23.68
CA GLY A 50 11.74 58.72 -22.81
C GLY A 50 11.49 58.30 -21.35
N PRO A 51 11.28 59.23 -20.41
CA PRO A 51 11.25 58.95 -18.97
C PRO A 51 10.01 58.19 -18.47
N GLY A 52 8.89 58.21 -19.21
CA GLY A 52 7.66 57.49 -18.87
C GLY A 52 7.60 56.04 -19.35
N ASN A 53 8.62 55.57 -20.07
CA ASN A 53 8.60 54.28 -20.75
C ASN A 53 8.59 53.09 -19.78
N ALA A 54 9.23 53.22 -18.62
CA ALA A 54 9.33 52.15 -17.62
C ALA A 54 7.96 51.61 -17.14
N PHE A 55 6.94 52.47 -17.03
CA PHE A 55 5.59 52.05 -16.65
C PHE A 55 4.92 51.24 -17.77
N TYR A 56 5.07 51.67 -19.02
CA TYR A 56 4.47 51.01 -20.19
C TYR A 56 5.20 49.73 -20.57
N GLN A 57 6.53 49.69 -20.45
CA GLN A 57 7.34 48.47 -20.59
C GLN A 57 6.97 47.44 -19.53
N LYS A 58 6.87 47.83 -18.24
CA LYS A 58 6.44 46.92 -17.17
C LYS A 58 5.03 46.36 -17.40
N GLN A 59 4.09 47.20 -17.88
CA GLN A 59 2.75 46.74 -18.24
C GLN A 59 2.73 45.83 -19.48
N GLY A 60 3.64 46.05 -20.44
CA GLY A 60 3.86 45.14 -21.57
C GLY A 60 4.46 43.81 -21.14
N GLU A 61 5.54 43.84 -20.35
CA GLU A 61 6.20 42.65 -19.80
C GLU A 61 5.25 41.77 -19.00
N ILE A 62 4.41 42.34 -18.13
CA ILE A 62 3.40 41.58 -17.37
C ILE A 62 2.40 40.86 -18.31
N ARG A 63 2.15 41.40 -19.51
CA ARG A 63 1.19 40.83 -20.49
C ARG A 63 1.83 39.78 -21.39
N TYR A 64 3.14 39.86 -21.66
CA TYR A 64 3.85 38.94 -22.56
C TYR A 64 4.69 37.87 -21.83
N GLN A 65 5.17 38.16 -20.61
CA GLN A 65 5.91 37.20 -19.81
C GLN A 65 4.97 36.18 -19.19
N ARG A 66 5.18 34.91 -19.54
CA ARG A 66 4.51 33.78 -18.91
C ARG A 66 5.52 33.01 -18.08
N ARG A 67 5.10 32.62 -16.87
CA ARG A 67 5.85 31.65 -16.08
C ARG A 67 5.42 30.26 -16.54
N LEU A 68 6.33 29.52 -17.16
CA LEU A 68 6.16 28.10 -17.40
C LEU A 68 6.69 27.33 -16.21
N GLU A 69 5.89 26.42 -15.70
CA GLU A 69 6.31 25.49 -14.66
C GLU A 69 7.15 24.38 -15.28
N LEU A 70 8.30 24.08 -14.66
CA LEU A 70 9.13 22.94 -15.00
C LEU A 70 8.83 21.84 -13.97
N PRO A 71 8.04 20.81 -14.32
CA PRO A 71 7.62 19.80 -13.36
C PRO A 71 8.83 19.02 -12.83
N ALA A 72 8.89 18.82 -11.51
CA ALA A 72 9.84 17.90 -10.90
C ALA A 72 9.37 16.45 -11.09
N THR A 73 10.29 15.50 -11.17
CA THR A 73 9.92 14.09 -11.16
C THR A 73 9.73 13.63 -9.73
N ARG A 74 8.57 13.03 -9.45
CA ARG A 74 8.28 12.39 -8.17
C ARG A 74 9.24 11.21 -7.92
N GLY A 75 9.72 11.09 -6.68
CA GLY A 75 10.61 10.01 -6.24
C GLY A 75 9.99 8.63 -6.42
N LYS A 76 10.83 7.62 -6.66
CA LYS A 76 10.42 6.22 -6.77
C LYS A 76 10.13 5.66 -5.38
N ILE A 77 9.21 4.70 -5.32
CA ILE A 77 9.05 3.85 -4.14
C ILE A 77 9.63 2.50 -4.51
N LEU A 78 10.54 2.00 -3.67
CA LEU A 78 11.30 0.78 -3.90
C LEU A 78 11.01 -0.23 -2.81
N ASP A 79 11.07 -1.51 -3.17
CA ASP A 79 11.11 -2.59 -2.20
C ASP A 79 12.52 -2.73 -1.58
N ARG A 80 12.67 -3.59 -0.58
CA ARG A 80 13.95 -3.76 0.13
C ARG A 80 15.11 -4.26 -0.77
N ASN A 81 14.79 -4.82 -1.94
CA ASN A 81 15.73 -5.36 -2.90
C ASN A 81 15.96 -4.42 -4.10
N GLY A 82 15.37 -3.22 -4.09
CA GLY A 82 15.47 -2.22 -5.16
C GLY A 82 14.47 -2.43 -6.31
N LEU A 83 13.48 -3.31 -6.16
CA LEU A 83 12.40 -3.46 -7.13
C LEU A 83 11.49 -2.22 -7.08
N VAL A 84 11.13 -1.70 -8.26
CA VAL A 84 10.28 -0.52 -8.36
C VAL A 84 8.82 -0.87 -8.06
N LEU A 85 8.30 -0.29 -6.98
CA LEU A 85 6.92 -0.43 -6.53
C LEU A 85 6.03 0.71 -7.05
N ALA A 86 6.59 1.92 -7.20
CA ALA A 86 5.93 3.04 -7.86
C ALA A 86 6.95 3.93 -8.57
N THR A 87 6.60 4.38 -9.78
CA THR A 87 7.44 5.26 -10.60
C THR A 87 6.60 6.23 -11.39
N SER A 88 7.18 7.37 -11.77
CA SER A 88 6.52 8.35 -12.62
C SER A 88 6.90 8.13 -14.08
N LEU A 89 5.90 7.94 -14.94
CA LEU A 89 6.06 7.79 -16.38
C LEU A 89 5.82 9.13 -17.08
N PRO A 90 6.63 9.49 -18.10
CA PRO A 90 6.39 10.68 -18.89
C PRO A 90 5.11 10.52 -19.72
N VAL A 91 4.23 11.50 -19.63
CA VAL A 91 2.98 11.59 -20.39
C VAL A 91 2.79 13.03 -20.87
N ARG A 92 1.76 13.27 -21.68
CA ARG A 92 1.40 14.61 -22.13
C ARG A 92 -0.04 14.94 -21.77
N ALA A 93 -0.29 16.17 -21.36
CA ALA A 93 -1.63 16.73 -21.38
C ALA A 93 -1.88 17.41 -22.73
N ILE A 94 -2.97 17.02 -23.39
CA ILE A 94 -3.49 17.72 -24.56
C ILE A 94 -4.45 18.79 -24.07
N TRP A 95 -4.13 20.04 -24.39
CA TRP A 95 -4.91 21.22 -24.04
C TRP A 95 -5.18 22.04 -25.29
N ALA A 96 -6.22 22.87 -25.23
CA ALA A 96 -6.62 23.71 -26.34
C ALA A 96 -6.84 25.16 -25.90
N ILE A 97 -6.66 26.08 -26.85
CA ILE A 97 -7.12 27.47 -26.82
C ILE A 97 -8.29 27.53 -27.80
N PRO A 98 -9.55 27.36 -27.36
CA PRO A 98 -10.64 27.17 -28.30
C PRO A 98 -10.88 28.33 -29.25
N GLU A 99 -10.60 29.58 -28.84
CA GLU A 99 -10.65 30.74 -29.75
C GLU A 99 -9.70 30.64 -30.96
N SER A 100 -8.64 29.83 -30.84
CA SER A 100 -7.67 29.59 -31.91
C SER A 100 -7.99 28.33 -32.74
N VAL A 101 -9.01 27.56 -32.35
CA VAL A 101 -9.45 26.38 -33.09
C VAL A 101 -10.48 26.81 -34.14
N PRO A 102 -10.24 26.57 -35.44
CA PRO A 102 -11.18 26.97 -36.48
C PRO A 102 -12.55 26.28 -36.33
N ASP A 103 -13.64 27.05 -36.45
CA ASP A 103 -15.02 26.52 -36.39
C ASP A 103 -15.33 25.52 -37.52
N ASP A 104 -14.64 25.67 -38.65
CA ASP A 104 -14.72 24.82 -39.85
C ASP A 104 -13.70 23.66 -39.84
N LEU A 105 -13.23 23.26 -38.65
CA LEU A 105 -12.29 22.15 -38.52
C LEU A 105 -12.77 20.93 -39.33
N GLY A 106 -11.98 20.52 -40.33
CA GLY A 106 -12.34 19.43 -41.22
C GLY A 106 -12.81 18.19 -40.44
N ALA A 107 -13.97 17.64 -40.82
CA ALA A 107 -14.61 16.54 -40.09
C ALA A 107 -13.66 15.34 -39.87
N ASP A 108 -12.73 15.13 -40.80
CA ASP A 108 -11.71 14.08 -40.74
C ASP A 108 -10.67 14.33 -39.65
N LYS A 109 -10.22 15.59 -39.45
CA LYS A 109 -9.26 15.95 -38.39
C LYS A 109 -9.89 15.81 -37.01
N LEU A 110 -11.13 16.27 -36.85
CA LEU A 110 -11.87 16.15 -35.59
C LEU A 110 -12.12 14.67 -35.24
N THR A 111 -12.49 13.85 -36.23
CA THR A 111 -12.71 12.42 -36.06
C THR A 111 -11.40 11.67 -35.74
N SER A 112 -10.29 12.04 -36.38
CA SER A 112 -8.97 11.49 -36.10
C SER A 112 -8.49 11.83 -34.68
N LEU A 113 -8.69 13.09 -34.26
CA LEU A 113 -8.42 13.53 -32.89
C LEU A 113 -9.26 12.74 -31.88
N GLY A 114 -10.57 12.60 -32.15
CA GLY A 114 -11.49 11.80 -31.33
C GLY A 114 -11.04 10.35 -31.21
N LYS A 115 -10.64 9.72 -32.32
CA LYS A 115 -10.12 8.35 -32.32
C LYS A 115 -8.83 8.20 -31.52
N LEU A 116 -7.88 9.12 -31.67
CA LEU A 116 -6.61 9.09 -30.92
C LEU A 116 -6.84 9.31 -29.41
N LEU A 117 -7.77 10.20 -29.05
CA LEU A 117 -8.08 10.52 -27.67
C LEU A 117 -9.16 9.61 -27.06
N GLY A 118 -9.74 8.69 -27.82
CA GLY A 118 -10.85 7.83 -27.36
C GLY A 118 -12.07 8.63 -26.92
N MET A 119 -12.37 9.72 -27.61
CA MET A 119 -13.50 10.62 -27.34
C MET A 119 -14.40 10.73 -28.57
N THR A 120 -15.71 10.87 -28.34
CA THR A 120 -16.65 11.13 -29.43
C THR A 120 -16.55 12.58 -29.92
N ASN A 121 -16.94 12.82 -31.17
CA ASN A 121 -16.97 14.18 -31.73
C ASN A 121 -17.87 15.13 -30.91
N LYS A 122 -18.93 14.59 -30.29
CA LYS A 122 -19.83 15.35 -29.41
C LYS A 122 -19.11 15.80 -28.14
N GLU A 123 -18.37 14.90 -27.48
CA GLU A 123 -17.60 15.21 -26.27
C GLU A 123 -16.47 16.21 -26.55
N LEU A 124 -15.76 16.05 -27.67
CA LEU A 124 -14.71 16.99 -28.07
C LEU A 124 -15.26 18.40 -28.28
N ARG A 125 -16.36 18.53 -29.04
CA ARG A 125 -17.00 19.83 -29.26
C ARG A 125 -17.50 20.45 -27.97
N ALA A 126 -18.09 19.66 -27.08
CA ALA A 126 -18.54 20.13 -25.77
C ALA A 126 -17.37 20.70 -24.95
N LYS A 127 -16.24 19.99 -24.87
CA LYS A 127 -15.03 20.48 -24.19
C LYS A 127 -14.47 21.75 -24.82
N LEU A 128 -14.40 21.80 -26.15
CA LEU A 128 -13.89 22.98 -26.86
C LEU A 128 -14.84 24.18 -26.73
N SER A 129 -16.11 23.97 -26.39
CA SER A 129 -17.06 25.07 -26.15
C SER A 129 -17.11 25.58 -24.70
N GLU A 130 -16.41 24.93 -23.76
CA GLU A 130 -16.53 25.19 -22.32
C GLU A 130 -15.89 26.51 -21.88
N ASP A 131 -14.66 26.78 -22.33
CA ASP A 131 -13.92 28.03 -22.08
C ASP A 131 -13.24 28.49 -23.38
N LYS A 132 -13.20 29.80 -23.64
CA LYS A 132 -12.61 30.34 -24.87
C LYS A 132 -11.09 30.43 -24.83
N THR A 133 -10.50 30.47 -23.64
CA THR A 133 -9.10 30.81 -23.41
C THR A 133 -8.23 29.58 -23.14
N PHE A 134 -8.73 28.60 -22.40
CA PHE A 134 -7.95 27.39 -22.06
C PHE A 134 -8.85 26.24 -21.62
N VAL A 135 -8.63 25.05 -22.19
CA VAL A 135 -9.27 23.81 -21.73
C VAL A 135 -8.34 22.61 -21.84
N TYR A 136 -8.35 21.73 -20.83
CA TYR A 136 -7.72 20.41 -20.93
C TYR A 136 -8.63 19.46 -21.72
N VAL A 137 -8.24 19.17 -22.96
CA VAL A 137 -8.94 18.20 -23.82
C VAL A 137 -8.81 16.80 -23.23
N LYS A 138 -7.58 16.36 -22.94
CA LYS A 138 -7.31 15.09 -22.27
C LYS A 138 -5.97 15.13 -21.53
N ARG A 139 -5.95 14.72 -20.26
CA ARG A 139 -4.74 14.65 -19.45
C ARG A 139 -4.10 13.26 -19.51
N GLN A 140 -2.81 13.19 -19.18
CA GLN A 140 -2.05 11.94 -19.06
C GLN A 140 -2.10 11.00 -20.28
N VAL A 141 -2.01 11.56 -21.48
CA VAL A 141 -1.96 10.84 -22.74
C VAL A 141 -0.55 10.26 -22.96
N PRO A 142 -0.41 9.00 -23.40
CA PRO A 142 0.89 8.43 -23.77
C PRO A 142 1.63 9.29 -24.79
N VAL A 143 2.96 9.35 -24.69
CA VAL A 143 3.80 10.25 -25.51
C VAL A 143 3.65 9.94 -27.02
N ASP A 144 3.50 8.68 -27.40
CA ASP A 144 3.32 8.26 -28.80
C ASP A 144 1.97 8.73 -29.37
N VAL A 145 0.90 8.69 -28.57
CA VAL A 145 -0.43 9.20 -28.94
C VAL A 145 -0.39 10.72 -29.04
N ALA A 146 0.28 11.40 -28.09
CA ALA A 146 0.43 12.85 -28.13
C ALA A 146 1.24 13.32 -29.35
N ALA A 147 2.26 12.58 -29.77
CA ALA A 147 3.01 12.86 -30.99
C ALA A 147 2.13 12.73 -32.25
N LYS A 148 1.25 11.71 -32.30
CA LYS A 148 0.27 11.56 -33.39
C LYS A 148 -0.75 12.69 -33.39
N VAL A 149 -1.17 13.18 -32.22
CA VAL A 149 -2.06 14.36 -32.11
C VAL A 149 -1.37 15.62 -32.61
N ALA A 150 -0.11 15.84 -32.23
CA ALA A 150 0.68 16.97 -32.72
C ALA A 150 0.85 16.95 -34.25
N ALA A 151 1.02 15.76 -34.84
CA ALA A 151 1.12 15.57 -36.29
C ALA A 151 -0.18 15.89 -37.07
N LEU A 152 -1.32 16.07 -36.41
CA LEU A 152 -2.55 16.53 -37.07
C LEU A 152 -2.51 18.05 -37.38
N GLU A 153 -1.56 18.77 -36.79
CA GLU A 153 -1.35 20.22 -36.97
C GLU A 153 -2.67 21.00 -36.88
N ILE A 154 -3.43 20.75 -35.81
CA ILE A 154 -4.69 21.45 -35.54
C ILE A 154 -4.35 22.76 -34.81
N PRO A 155 -4.66 23.93 -35.39
CA PRO A 155 -4.44 25.20 -34.72
C PRO A 155 -5.18 25.27 -33.39
N GLY A 156 -4.54 25.84 -32.37
CA GLY A 156 -5.11 25.96 -31.04
C GLY A 156 -5.04 24.69 -30.17
N ILE A 157 -4.54 23.56 -30.67
CA ILE A 157 -4.29 22.35 -29.86
C ILE A 157 -2.79 22.21 -29.58
N TYR A 158 -2.47 21.98 -28.31
CA TYR A 158 -1.09 21.90 -27.82
C TYR A 158 -0.91 20.73 -26.86
N ALA A 159 0.34 20.32 -26.69
CA ALA A 159 0.73 19.34 -25.68
C ALA A 159 1.58 20.00 -24.59
N ARG A 160 1.37 19.60 -23.33
CA ARG A 160 2.20 19.97 -22.18
C ARG A 160 2.80 18.72 -21.57
N ASP A 161 4.07 18.78 -21.17
CA ASP A 161 4.72 17.72 -20.40
C ASP A 161 4.03 17.52 -19.05
N GLU A 162 3.72 16.27 -18.73
CA GLU A 162 3.18 15.84 -17.45
C GLU A 162 3.82 14.50 -17.04
N TYR A 163 3.65 14.13 -15.77
CA TYR A 163 3.99 12.80 -15.29
C TYR A 163 2.74 12.09 -14.80
N LYS A 164 2.69 10.78 -15.05
CA LYS A 164 1.65 9.90 -14.51
C LYS A 164 2.31 8.88 -13.60
N ARG A 165 1.79 8.77 -12.39
CA ARG A 165 2.21 7.73 -11.46
C ARG A 165 1.77 6.35 -11.93
N PHE A 166 2.69 5.39 -11.94
CA PHE A 166 2.50 4.02 -12.37
C PHE A 166 2.98 3.05 -11.29
N TYR A 167 2.22 1.98 -11.08
CA TYR A 167 2.41 0.98 -10.02
C TYR A 167 2.56 -0.41 -10.65
N PRO A 168 3.80 -0.92 -10.85
CA PRO A 168 4.02 -2.18 -11.56
C PRO A 168 3.33 -3.39 -10.93
N GLU A 169 3.33 -3.48 -9.60
CA GLU A 169 2.73 -4.59 -8.83
C GLU A 169 1.20 -4.48 -8.67
N GLY A 170 0.60 -3.39 -9.17
CA GLY A 170 -0.85 -3.19 -9.19
C GLY A 170 -1.54 -3.48 -7.86
N GLU A 171 -2.41 -4.49 -7.85
CA GLU A 171 -3.28 -4.82 -6.72
C GLU A 171 -2.57 -5.42 -5.50
N ILE A 172 -1.36 -5.96 -5.68
CA ILE A 172 -0.61 -6.69 -4.64
C ILE A 172 -0.12 -5.74 -3.53
N THR A 173 0.20 -4.50 -3.89
CA THR A 173 0.78 -3.48 -3.01
C THR A 173 -0.10 -2.24 -2.86
N ALA A 174 -1.34 -2.28 -3.37
CA ALA A 174 -2.24 -1.13 -3.47
C ALA A 174 -2.43 -0.39 -2.14
N HIS A 175 -2.80 -1.07 -1.05
CA HIS A 175 -3.05 -0.41 0.26
C HIS A 175 -1.79 0.07 0.99
N LEU A 176 -0.64 -0.51 0.64
CA LEU A 176 0.64 -0.15 1.21
C LEU A 176 1.13 1.14 0.53
N ILE A 177 1.22 1.12 -0.80
CA ILE A 177 1.74 2.25 -1.57
C ILE A 177 0.70 3.38 -1.61
N GLY A 178 -0.57 3.03 -1.83
CA GLY A 178 -1.64 3.98 -2.12
C GLY A 178 -1.63 4.43 -3.57
N PHE A 179 -2.15 5.63 -3.81
CA PHE A 179 -2.16 6.24 -5.14
C PHE A 179 -2.09 7.76 -5.08
N THR A 180 -1.83 8.40 -6.23
CA THR A 180 -1.87 9.86 -6.43
C THR A 180 -3.13 10.30 -7.18
N ASN A 181 -3.52 11.57 -7.06
CA ASN A 181 -4.55 12.17 -7.91
C ASN A 181 -3.99 12.55 -9.30
N VAL A 182 -4.76 13.25 -10.13
CA VAL A 182 -4.32 13.64 -11.49
C VAL A 182 -3.33 14.81 -11.47
N GLU A 183 -3.19 15.48 -10.32
CA GLU A 183 -2.21 16.52 -9.98
C GLU A 183 -0.91 15.93 -9.40
N ASP A 184 -0.78 14.60 -9.32
CA ASP A 184 0.36 13.87 -8.73
C ASP A 184 0.55 14.08 -7.21
N GLU A 185 -0.53 14.43 -6.51
CA GLU A 185 -0.59 14.49 -5.05
C GLU A 185 -1.05 13.15 -4.46
N GLY A 186 -0.26 12.60 -3.53
CA GLY A 186 -0.59 11.38 -2.81
C GLY A 186 -1.91 11.47 -2.06
N GLN A 187 -2.77 10.47 -2.22
CA GLN A 187 -4.11 10.39 -1.64
C GLN A 187 -4.22 9.32 -0.57
N GLU A 188 -3.44 8.25 -0.67
CA GLU A 188 -3.44 7.16 0.28
C GLU A 188 -2.04 6.58 0.46
N GLY A 189 -1.91 5.71 1.45
CA GLY A 189 -0.72 4.91 1.68
C GLY A 189 0.59 5.70 1.88
N VAL A 190 1.70 5.12 1.45
CA VAL A 190 3.02 5.77 1.41
C VAL A 190 3.01 7.01 0.52
N GLU A 191 2.25 7.03 -0.57
CA GLU A 191 2.14 8.21 -1.44
C GLU A 191 1.64 9.43 -0.67
N LEU A 192 0.65 9.26 0.22
CA LEU A 192 0.15 10.32 1.11
C LEU A 192 1.09 10.56 2.31
N GLY A 193 1.54 9.49 2.97
CA GLY A 193 2.39 9.57 4.15
C GLY A 193 3.68 10.36 3.91
N ASP A 194 4.31 10.13 2.75
CA ASP A 194 5.59 10.73 2.36
C ASP A 194 5.47 11.71 1.20
N GLN A 195 4.27 12.30 0.99
CA GLN A 195 4.02 13.27 -0.09
C GLN A 195 5.10 14.36 -0.18
N LYS A 196 5.55 14.87 0.97
CA LYS A 196 6.57 15.94 1.03
C LYS A 196 7.95 15.48 0.54
N LEU A 197 8.32 14.23 0.78
CA LEU A 197 9.59 13.65 0.33
C LEU A 197 9.50 13.28 -1.14
N LEU A 198 8.40 12.66 -1.54
CA LEU A 198 8.19 12.11 -2.88
C LEU A 198 7.94 13.19 -3.94
N ALA A 199 7.20 14.26 -3.65
CA ALA A 199 6.76 15.21 -4.69
C ALA A 199 7.90 16.03 -5.32
N GLY A 200 8.97 16.30 -4.57
CA GLY A 200 10.00 17.26 -4.99
C GLY A 200 9.46 18.70 -5.04
N MET A 201 10.17 19.58 -5.77
CA MET A 201 9.79 20.97 -5.96
C MET A 201 9.87 21.35 -7.43
N SER A 202 8.72 21.68 -8.04
CA SER A 202 8.66 22.19 -9.40
C SER A 202 9.49 23.45 -9.55
N GLY A 203 10.24 23.52 -10.64
CA GLY A 203 10.95 24.71 -11.08
C GLY A 203 10.03 25.64 -11.85
N SER A 204 10.56 26.77 -12.28
CA SER A 204 9.84 27.65 -13.20
C SER A 204 10.79 28.42 -14.10
N ARG A 205 10.35 28.69 -15.32
CA ARG A 205 11.09 29.48 -16.30
C ARG A 205 10.21 30.61 -16.82
N ARG A 206 10.76 31.83 -16.87
CA ARG A 206 10.07 32.96 -17.50
C ARG A 206 10.34 32.95 -19.00
N VAL A 207 9.26 32.94 -19.77
CA VAL A 207 9.32 32.94 -21.24
C VAL A 207 8.44 34.06 -21.79
N ILE A 208 8.85 34.65 -22.90
CA ILE A 208 8.02 35.57 -23.69
C ILE A 208 7.35 34.77 -24.79
N LYS A 209 6.02 34.85 -24.87
CA LYS A 209 5.24 34.16 -25.92
C LYS A 209 4.70 35.12 -26.97
N ASP A 210 4.67 34.68 -28.22
CA ASP A 210 3.94 35.38 -29.28
C ASP A 210 2.41 35.21 -29.09
N ARG A 211 1.62 35.89 -29.94
CA ARG A 211 0.15 35.78 -29.94
C ARG A 211 -0.35 34.36 -30.32
N MET A 212 0.51 33.53 -30.90
CA MET A 212 0.22 32.16 -31.34
C MET A 212 0.70 31.11 -30.31
N GLY A 213 1.30 31.54 -29.19
CA GLY A 213 1.76 30.69 -28.09
C GLY A 213 3.19 30.15 -28.20
N HIS A 214 3.94 30.48 -29.26
CA HIS A 214 5.34 30.09 -29.41
C HIS A 214 6.24 30.88 -28.46
N ILE A 215 7.30 30.24 -27.97
CA ILE A 215 8.30 30.87 -27.11
C ILE A 215 9.26 31.65 -28.02
N ILE A 216 9.30 32.98 -27.87
CA ILE A 216 10.17 33.88 -28.65
C ILE A 216 11.52 34.05 -27.94
N GLU A 217 11.48 34.21 -26.61
CA GLU A 217 12.66 34.56 -25.83
C GLU A 217 12.56 33.99 -24.42
N ASP A 218 13.67 33.46 -23.93
CA ASP A 218 13.82 33.00 -22.55
C ASP A 218 14.44 34.11 -21.72
N VAL A 219 13.76 34.49 -20.64
CA VAL A 219 14.29 35.46 -19.67
C VAL A 219 15.17 34.67 -18.69
N ASP A 220 16.39 35.15 -18.41
CA ASP A 220 17.45 34.49 -17.61
C ASP A 220 17.08 34.12 -16.15
N GLU A 221 15.81 34.24 -15.77
CA GLU A 221 15.30 33.92 -14.44
C GLU A 221 14.62 32.53 -14.47
N GLN A 222 15.45 31.50 -14.28
CA GLN A 222 15.01 30.10 -14.16
C GLN A 222 15.25 29.56 -12.75
N VAL A 223 14.19 29.03 -12.14
CA VAL A 223 14.27 28.19 -10.95
C VAL A 223 14.35 26.74 -11.42
N VAL A 224 15.45 26.06 -11.10
CA VAL A 224 15.67 24.65 -11.48
C VAL A 224 14.74 23.75 -10.66
N PRO A 225 14.05 22.77 -11.27
CA PRO A 225 13.26 21.80 -10.52
C PRO A 225 14.15 20.89 -9.67
N HIS A 226 13.70 20.58 -8.46
CA HIS A 226 14.32 19.57 -7.60
C HIS A 226 13.43 18.33 -7.58
N ASN A 227 13.97 17.20 -8.05
CA ASN A 227 13.24 15.93 -8.05
C ASN A 227 12.96 15.47 -6.62
N GLY A 228 11.88 14.70 -6.48
CA GLY A 228 11.56 14.04 -5.22
C GLY A 228 12.60 13.00 -4.82
N GLN A 229 12.66 12.71 -3.53
CA GLN A 229 13.54 11.69 -2.97
C GLN A 229 12.88 10.32 -3.10
N ASP A 230 13.69 9.31 -3.43
CA ASP A 230 13.24 7.92 -3.45
C ASP A 230 13.00 7.42 -2.01
N VAL A 231 12.02 6.53 -1.85
CA VAL A 231 11.65 5.92 -0.56
C VAL A 231 11.86 4.42 -0.64
N ASP A 232 12.71 3.90 0.23
CA ASP A 232 12.96 2.47 0.39
C ASP A 232 12.05 1.86 1.46
N LEU A 233 11.16 0.97 1.04
CA LEU A 233 10.32 0.20 1.95
C LEU A 233 11.05 -1.04 2.45
N SER A 234 10.69 -1.51 3.64
CA SER A 234 11.19 -2.78 4.20
C SER A 234 10.54 -4.01 3.58
N ILE A 235 9.55 -3.78 2.72
CA ILE A 235 8.73 -4.79 2.08
C ILE A 235 9.58 -5.58 1.09
N ASP A 236 9.44 -6.89 1.12
CA ASP A 236 10.02 -7.78 0.12
C ASP A 236 8.92 -8.20 -0.86
N SER A 237 9.06 -7.83 -2.13
CA SER A 237 8.02 -8.07 -3.12
C SER A 237 7.67 -9.55 -3.30
N LYS A 238 8.62 -10.47 -3.07
CA LYS A 238 8.35 -11.91 -3.14
C LYS A 238 7.50 -12.36 -1.96
N ILE A 239 7.84 -11.91 -0.74
CA ILE A 239 7.09 -12.23 0.48
C ILE A 239 5.70 -11.58 0.42
N GLN A 240 5.60 -10.36 -0.10
CA GLN A 240 4.33 -9.67 -0.34
C GLN A 240 3.43 -10.48 -1.28
N TYR A 241 3.95 -10.98 -2.40
CA TYR A 241 3.22 -11.82 -3.34
C TYR A 241 2.76 -13.15 -2.72
N ILE A 242 3.64 -13.83 -1.96
CA ILE A 242 3.33 -15.05 -1.21
C ILE A 242 2.16 -14.79 -0.24
N ALA A 243 2.22 -13.71 0.53
CA ALA A 243 1.18 -13.34 1.49
C ALA A 243 -0.14 -13.02 0.79
N TYR A 244 -0.09 -12.25 -0.30
CA TYR A 244 -1.26 -11.83 -1.07
C TYR A 244 -2.01 -13.03 -1.66
N THR A 245 -1.30 -13.90 -2.37
CA THR A 245 -1.87 -15.06 -3.06
C THR A 245 -2.52 -16.05 -2.08
N ASN A 246 -1.84 -16.37 -0.99
CA ASN A 246 -2.37 -17.27 0.03
C ASN A 246 -3.59 -16.67 0.76
N LEU A 247 -3.57 -15.36 1.04
CA LEU A 247 -4.70 -14.67 1.65
C LEU A 247 -5.92 -14.64 0.72
N LYS A 248 -5.71 -14.29 -0.55
CA LYS A 248 -6.77 -14.27 -1.58
C LYS A 248 -7.43 -15.64 -1.72
N ALA A 249 -6.63 -16.69 -1.88
CA ALA A 249 -7.12 -18.05 -2.00
C ALA A 249 -7.95 -18.47 -0.77
N ALA A 250 -7.55 -18.05 0.43
CA ALA A 250 -8.32 -18.34 1.64
C ALA A 250 -9.65 -17.58 1.71
N VAL A 251 -9.65 -16.28 1.38
CA VAL A 251 -10.88 -15.49 1.36
C VAL A 251 -11.88 -16.06 0.36
N GLU A 252 -11.42 -16.46 -0.82
CA GLU A 252 -12.27 -17.09 -1.85
C GLU A 252 -12.77 -18.47 -1.40
N LYS A 253 -11.88 -19.33 -0.90
CA LYS A 253 -12.21 -20.69 -0.42
C LYS A 253 -13.28 -20.67 0.67
N PHE A 254 -13.14 -19.78 1.65
CA PHE A 254 -14.06 -19.68 2.79
C PHE A 254 -15.22 -18.70 2.54
N LYS A 255 -15.34 -18.14 1.32
CA LYS A 255 -16.33 -17.11 0.97
C LYS A 255 -16.39 -16.00 2.02
N ALA A 256 -15.22 -15.58 2.47
CA ALA A 256 -15.10 -14.58 3.51
C ALA A 256 -15.34 -13.18 2.95
N LYS A 257 -15.75 -12.24 3.80
CA LYS A 257 -15.97 -10.85 3.39
C LYS A 257 -14.64 -10.14 3.07
N ALA A 258 -13.61 -10.40 3.87
CA ALA A 258 -12.32 -9.76 3.74
C ALA A 258 -11.21 -10.59 4.43
N GLY A 259 -9.96 -10.21 4.21
CA GLY A 259 -8.80 -10.78 4.87
C GLY A 259 -7.66 -9.77 4.99
N ALA A 260 -6.75 -10.04 5.91
CA ALA A 260 -5.54 -9.28 6.14
C ALA A 260 -4.41 -10.21 6.62
N ALA A 261 -3.17 -9.98 6.15
CA ALA A 261 -2.00 -10.70 6.63
C ALA A 261 -0.75 -9.80 6.68
N MET A 262 0.06 -9.98 7.70
CA MET A 262 1.30 -9.22 7.92
C MET A 262 2.44 -10.16 8.32
N VAL A 263 3.63 -9.90 7.79
CA VAL A 263 4.87 -10.61 8.13
C VAL A 263 5.86 -9.58 8.70
N ILE A 264 6.35 -9.82 9.92
CA ILE A 264 7.34 -8.99 10.59
C ILE A 264 8.63 -9.78 10.77
N ASP A 265 9.76 -9.16 10.46
CA ASP A 265 11.08 -9.63 10.82
C ASP A 265 11.36 -9.35 12.31
N VAL A 266 11.62 -10.41 13.07
CA VAL A 266 11.82 -10.33 14.52
C VAL A 266 13.15 -9.68 14.90
N ARG A 267 14.14 -9.65 14.00
CA ARG A 267 15.47 -9.09 14.31
C ARG A 267 15.56 -7.58 14.04
N THR A 268 14.86 -7.10 13.01
CA THR A 268 14.92 -5.70 12.59
C THR A 268 13.65 -4.93 12.93
N GLY A 269 12.54 -5.61 13.25
CA GLY A 269 11.23 -4.97 13.40
C GLY A 269 10.60 -4.57 12.05
N GLU A 270 11.24 -4.90 10.94
CA GLU A 270 10.76 -4.55 9.60
C GLU A 270 9.52 -5.36 9.20
N VAL A 271 8.54 -4.70 8.59
CA VAL A 271 7.41 -5.36 7.93
C VAL A 271 7.87 -5.84 6.57
N LEU A 272 7.89 -7.15 6.36
CA LEU A 272 8.29 -7.78 5.11
C LEU A 272 7.13 -7.88 4.13
N ALA A 273 5.90 -8.00 4.65
CA ALA A 273 4.68 -7.99 3.87
C ALA A 273 3.51 -7.43 4.66
N LEU A 274 2.63 -6.70 3.97
CA LEU A 274 1.40 -6.09 4.49
C LEU A 274 0.33 -6.17 3.40
N VAL A 275 -0.60 -7.12 3.51
CA VAL A 275 -1.59 -7.42 2.47
C VAL A 275 -3.02 -7.39 3.00
N ASN A 276 -3.94 -6.86 2.21
CA ASN A 276 -5.37 -6.88 2.48
C ASN A 276 -6.13 -7.42 1.27
N TYR A 277 -7.30 -8.02 1.51
CA TYR A 277 -8.23 -8.42 0.47
C TYR A 277 -9.68 -8.14 0.93
N PRO A 278 -10.59 -7.63 0.09
CA PRO A 278 -10.41 -7.25 -1.32
C PRO A 278 -9.42 -6.08 -1.51
N THR A 279 -8.92 -5.94 -2.74
CA THR A 279 -7.95 -4.92 -3.16
C THR A 279 -8.46 -4.20 -4.42
N TYR A 280 -7.67 -3.27 -4.95
CA TYR A 280 -7.97 -2.47 -6.14
C TYR A 280 -6.69 -2.29 -6.98
N ASN A 281 -6.84 -1.95 -8.26
CA ASN A 281 -5.70 -1.60 -9.11
C ASN A 281 -5.44 -0.08 -9.02
N PRO A 282 -4.33 0.39 -8.41
CA PRO A 282 -4.04 1.81 -8.27
C PRO A 282 -3.73 2.53 -9.61
N ASN A 283 -3.51 1.78 -10.70
CA ASN A 283 -3.37 2.33 -12.05
C ASN A 283 -4.72 2.67 -12.70
N ASP A 284 -5.82 2.08 -12.23
CA ASP A 284 -7.18 2.37 -12.69
C ASP A 284 -7.97 3.09 -11.59
N ARG A 285 -8.26 4.37 -11.85
CA ARG A 285 -8.88 5.27 -10.88
C ARG A 285 -10.38 5.44 -11.11
N SER A 286 -10.96 4.74 -12.08
CA SER A 286 -12.37 4.89 -12.47
C SER A 286 -13.34 4.43 -11.36
N HIS A 287 -12.93 3.43 -10.57
CA HIS A 287 -13.79 2.78 -9.57
C HIS A 287 -13.09 2.61 -8.21
N LEU A 288 -12.57 3.70 -7.64
CA LEU A 288 -11.95 3.72 -6.31
C LEU A 288 -12.96 4.14 -5.23
N THR A 289 -13.74 3.19 -4.72
CA THR A 289 -14.74 3.46 -3.67
C THR A 289 -14.82 2.37 -2.60
N GLY A 290 -15.18 2.78 -1.38
CA GLY A 290 -15.67 1.89 -0.32
C GLY A 290 -14.64 0.95 0.30
N ASP A 291 -15.07 -0.29 0.55
CA ASP A 291 -14.35 -1.31 1.34
C ASP A 291 -13.02 -1.78 0.73
N GLN A 292 -12.79 -1.54 -0.56
CA GLN A 292 -11.57 -1.97 -1.25
C GLN A 292 -10.37 -1.06 -0.98
N LEU A 293 -10.57 0.22 -0.62
CA LEU A 293 -9.47 1.16 -0.33
C LEU A 293 -8.91 0.99 1.09
N ARG A 294 -9.64 0.27 1.94
CA ARG A 294 -9.37 0.19 3.36
C ARG A 294 -8.13 -0.66 3.66
N ASN A 295 -7.09 -0.05 4.22
CA ASN A 295 -5.98 -0.78 4.81
C ASN A 295 -6.41 -1.40 6.16
N ARG A 296 -6.93 -2.62 6.11
CA ARG A 296 -7.55 -3.33 7.25
C ARG A 296 -6.55 -3.66 8.35
N ILE A 297 -5.29 -3.88 8.00
CA ILE A 297 -4.22 -4.15 8.99
C ILE A 297 -4.08 -3.01 9.98
N LEU A 298 -4.22 -1.77 9.51
CA LEU A 298 -4.05 -0.55 10.31
C LEU A 298 -5.38 0.02 10.82
N THR A 299 -6.46 -0.09 10.06
CA THR A 299 -7.73 0.62 10.35
C THR A 299 -8.81 -0.25 10.98
N ASP A 300 -8.82 -1.57 10.77
CA ASP A 300 -9.82 -2.45 11.37
C ASP A 300 -9.41 -2.77 12.81
N THR A 301 -10.33 -2.55 13.74
CA THR A 301 -10.18 -3.01 15.12
C THR A 301 -11.17 -4.13 15.40
N PHE A 302 -10.71 -5.15 16.12
CA PHE A 302 -11.54 -6.27 16.53
C PHE A 302 -11.14 -6.77 17.92
N GLU A 303 -11.99 -7.58 18.54
CA GLU A 303 -11.63 -8.25 19.78
C GLU A 303 -10.69 -9.43 19.46
N PRO A 304 -9.48 -9.49 20.02
CA PRO A 304 -8.47 -10.48 19.64
C PRO A 304 -8.78 -11.90 20.11
N GLY A 305 -9.68 -12.07 21.08
CA GLY A 305 -10.01 -13.36 21.66
C GLY A 305 -8.77 -14.10 22.19
N SER A 306 -8.72 -15.42 21.98
CA SER A 306 -7.70 -16.29 22.55
C SER A 306 -6.25 -15.93 22.20
N ILE A 307 -6.01 -15.09 21.19
CA ILE A 307 -4.70 -14.51 20.84
C ILE A 307 -4.10 -13.71 22.02
N MET A 308 -4.92 -13.24 22.98
CA MET A 308 -4.44 -12.53 24.17
C MET A 308 -3.91 -13.42 25.30
N LYS A 309 -4.29 -14.70 25.36
CA LYS A 309 -3.93 -15.61 26.47
C LYS A 309 -2.42 -15.72 26.71
N PRO A 310 -1.55 -15.76 25.67
CA PRO A 310 -0.10 -15.80 25.88
C PRO A 310 0.42 -14.61 26.68
N PHE A 311 -0.16 -13.41 26.52
CA PHE A 311 0.26 -12.23 27.28
C PHE A 311 -0.17 -12.29 28.75
N THR A 312 -1.40 -12.74 29.03
CA THR A 312 -1.87 -12.99 30.40
C THR A 312 -0.97 -14.01 31.11
N VAL A 313 -0.65 -15.11 30.43
CA VAL A 313 0.24 -16.15 30.97
C VAL A 313 1.66 -15.64 31.13
N SER A 314 2.18 -14.86 30.17
CA SER A 314 3.50 -14.23 30.27
C SER A 314 3.60 -13.37 31.52
N LEU A 315 2.65 -12.48 31.77
CA LEU A 315 2.62 -11.62 32.95
C LEU A 315 2.58 -12.44 34.26
N ALA A 316 1.78 -13.51 34.31
CA ALA A 316 1.68 -14.35 35.51
C ALA A 316 2.96 -15.15 35.80
N LEU A 317 3.68 -15.59 34.75
CA LEU A 317 4.99 -16.24 34.88
C LEU A 317 6.06 -15.24 35.34
N ASP A 318 6.06 -14.04 34.77
CA ASP A 318 7.05 -12.98 35.06
C ASP A 318 6.93 -12.47 36.50
N LEU A 319 5.71 -12.37 37.01
CA LEU A 319 5.42 -12.04 38.41
C LEU A 319 5.49 -13.26 39.35
N HIS A 320 5.95 -14.41 38.84
CA HIS A 320 6.09 -15.66 39.58
C HIS A 320 4.82 -16.12 40.32
N ARG A 321 3.64 -15.80 39.77
CA ARG A 321 2.34 -16.25 40.31
C ARG A 321 2.06 -17.71 39.94
N VAL A 322 2.56 -18.13 38.78
CA VAL A 322 2.43 -19.50 38.28
C VAL A 322 3.75 -19.96 37.67
N THR A 323 3.86 -21.26 37.45
CA THR A 323 4.91 -21.91 36.64
C THR A 323 4.26 -22.64 35.46
N PRO A 324 5.02 -23.03 34.41
CA PRO A 324 4.46 -23.77 33.27
C PRO A 324 3.69 -25.05 33.64
N THR A 325 4.06 -25.67 34.77
CA THR A 325 3.48 -26.93 35.28
C THR A 325 2.48 -26.73 36.42
N THR A 326 2.22 -25.49 36.83
CA THR A 326 1.17 -25.21 37.83
C THR A 326 -0.16 -25.74 37.32
N LEU A 327 -0.86 -26.49 38.18
CA LEU A 327 -2.15 -27.09 37.86
C LEU A 327 -3.27 -26.07 38.06
N VAL A 328 -4.15 -25.99 37.06
CA VAL A 328 -5.31 -25.12 37.02
C VAL A 328 -6.53 -26.01 36.77
N ASP A 329 -7.39 -26.10 37.78
CA ASP A 329 -8.65 -26.82 37.66
C ASP A 329 -9.59 -26.03 36.74
N THR A 330 -9.95 -26.58 35.59
CA THR A 330 -10.92 -26.02 34.64
C THR A 330 -12.30 -26.68 34.76
N GLY A 331 -12.44 -27.66 35.65
CA GLY A 331 -13.67 -28.34 35.99
C GLY A 331 -14.35 -28.99 34.78
N GLY A 332 -15.69 -28.95 34.80
CA GLY A 332 -16.55 -29.49 33.74
C GLY A 332 -16.71 -28.58 32.50
N GLY A 333 -15.79 -27.63 32.27
CA GLY A 333 -15.87 -26.70 31.13
C GLY A 333 -16.84 -25.53 31.32
N ARG A 334 -17.36 -25.33 32.53
CA ARG A 334 -18.20 -24.18 32.91
C ARG A 334 -17.81 -23.64 34.29
N PHE A 335 -17.62 -22.33 34.38
CA PHE A 335 -17.26 -21.61 35.59
C PHE A 335 -18.12 -20.34 35.69
N VAL A 336 -18.53 -19.94 36.89
CA VAL A 336 -19.33 -18.71 37.09
C VAL A 336 -18.51 -17.72 37.91
N LEU A 337 -18.33 -16.52 37.37
CA LEU A 337 -17.64 -15.41 38.02
C LEU A 337 -18.61 -14.23 38.12
N ASP A 338 -18.88 -13.77 39.35
CA ASP A 338 -19.79 -12.65 39.63
C ASP A 338 -21.16 -12.76 38.89
N GLY A 339 -21.69 -13.99 38.81
CA GLY A 339 -22.97 -14.29 38.15
C GLY A 339 -22.89 -14.48 36.63
N ALA A 340 -21.74 -14.21 35.99
CA ALA A 340 -21.55 -14.41 34.55
C ALA A 340 -20.92 -15.78 34.25
N PRO A 341 -21.47 -16.57 33.31
CA PRO A 341 -20.89 -17.85 32.90
C PRO A 341 -19.68 -17.64 31.99
N ILE A 342 -18.62 -18.40 32.26
CA ILE A 342 -17.41 -18.54 31.44
C ILE A 342 -17.31 -20.01 31.05
N THR A 343 -17.19 -20.29 29.75
CA THR A 343 -17.20 -21.65 29.20
C THR A 343 -15.96 -21.93 28.37
N ASP A 344 -15.54 -23.18 28.41
CA ASP A 344 -14.56 -23.77 27.51
C ASP A 344 -15.27 -24.64 26.47
N ASP A 345 -14.58 -24.94 25.37
CA ASP A 345 -15.12 -25.80 24.30
C ASP A 345 -15.28 -27.26 24.73
N SER A 346 -14.65 -27.67 25.84
CA SER A 346 -14.73 -29.03 26.38
C SER A 346 -14.43 -29.06 27.89
N ALA A 347 -14.82 -30.14 28.55
CA ALA A 347 -14.48 -30.42 29.94
C ALA A 347 -13.05 -30.98 30.03
N PHE A 348 -12.07 -30.12 30.25
CA PHE A 348 -10.66 -30.53 30.29
C PHE A 348 -10.20 -31.03 31.67
N GLY A 349 -11.01 -30.89 32.71
CA GLY A 349 -10.61 -31.25 34.07
C GLY A 349 -9.49 -30.35 34.57
N VAL A 350 -8.36 -30.93 34.96
CA VAL A 350 -7.19 -30.17 35.44
C VAL A 350 -6.16 -30.04 34.32
N LEU A 351 -5.76 -28.80 34.01
CA LEU A 351 -4.73 -28.50 33.01
C LEU A 351 -3.49 -27.92 33.70
N THR A 352 -2.32 -28.13 33.13
CA THR A 352 -1.16 -27.28 33.44
C THR A 352 -1.34 -25.90 32.80
N VAL A 353 -0.57 -24.88 33.20
CA VAL A 353 -0.55 -23.58 32.51
C VAL A 353 -0.22 -23.74 31.02
N GLY A 354 0.72 -24.64 30.67
CA GLY A 354 0.95 -25.01 29.28
C GLY A 354 -0.28 -25.61 28.60
N GLY A 355 -1.01 -26.48 29.30
CA GLY A 355 -2.29 -27.04 28.86
C GLY A 355 -3.37 -25.98 28.63
N VAL A 356 -3.43 -24.93 29.46
CA VAL A 356 -4.36 -23.79 29.26
C VAL A 356 -4.11 -23.10 27.93
N ILE A 357 -2.85 -22.89 27.54
CA ILE A 357 -2.49 -22.36 26.22
C ILE A 357 -2.80 -23.37 25.10
N GLN A 358 -2.39 -24.63 25.27
CA GLN A 358 -2.55 -25.70 24.30
C GLN A 358 -4.02 -25.93 23.93
N LYS A 359 -4.90 -26.03 24.94
CA LYS A 359 -6.34 -26.30 24.81
C LYS A 359 -7.19 -25.04 24.72
N SER A 360 -6.58 -23.86 24.84
CA SER A 360 -7.28 -22.58 24.79
C SER A 360 -8.37 -22.44 25.86
N SER A 361 -8.13 -22.86 27.10
CA SER A 361 -9.15 -22.73 28.16
C SER A 361 -9.36 -21.26 28.57
N ASN A 362 -10.58 -20.75 28.42
CA ASN A 362 -11.04 -19.46 28.92
C ASN A 362 -11.13 -19.48 30.46
N ILE A 363 -11.56 -20.61 31.03
CA ILE A 363 -11.65 -20.80 32.48
C ILE A 363 -10.26 -20.76 33.10
N GLY A 364 -9.29 -21.47 32.50
CA GLY A 364 -7.90 -21.47 32.92
C GLY A 364 -7.28 -20.08 32.84
N ALA A 365 -7.46 -19.38 31.72
CA ALA A 365 -7.00 -18.00 31.56
C ALA A 365 -7.61 -17.06 32.61
N THR A 366 -8.91 -17.20 32.89
CA THR A 366 -9.61 -16.44 33.92
C THR A 366 -9.02 -16.70 35.31
N LYS A 367 -8.83 -17.97 35.68
CA LYS A 367 -8.29 -18.34 37.00
C LYS A 367 -6.86 -17.83 37.20
N ILE A 368 -6.04 -17.82 36.14
CA ILE A 368 -4.70 -17.21 36.16
C ILE A 368 -4.82 -15.69 36.31
N ALA A 369 -5.69 -15.05 35.53
CA ALA A 369 -5.88 -13.59 35.59
C ALA A 369 -6.39 -13.09 36.95
N MET A 370 -7.20 -13.88 37.65
CA MET A 370 -7.67 -13.54 39.00
C MET A 370 -6.58 -13.59 40.07
N GLN A 371 -5.36 -14.06 39.74
CA GLN A 371 -4.18 -13.95 40.60
C GLN A 371 -3.38 -12.66 40.35
N LEU A 372 -3.76 -11.89 39.33
CA LEU A 372 -3.13 -10.62 38.93
C LEU A 372 -3.97 -9.43 39.40
N LYS A 373 -3.31 -8.30 39.65
CA LYS A 373 -4.01 -7.03 39.87
C LYS A 373 -4.47 -6.44 38.52
N PRO A 374 -5.62 -5.76 38.46
CA PRO A 374 -6.07 -5.06 37.25
C PRO A 374 -5.02 -4.10 36.68
N GLU A 375 -4.31 -3.38 37.56
CA GLU A 375 -3.24 -2.45 37.19
C GLU A 375 -2.06 -3.15 36.51
N GLU A 376 -1.63 -4.31 37.00
CA GLU A 376 -0.54 -5.10 36.40
C GLU A 376 -0.89 -5.51 34.96
N MET A 377 -2.12 -6.00 34.75
CA MET A 377 -2.61 -6.36 33.40
C MET A 377 -2.70 -5.16 32.48
N TRP A 378 -3.22 -4.03 32.96
CA TRP A 378 -3.35 -2.81 32.15
C TRP A 378 -1.99 -2.21 31.79
N ASN A 379 -1.03 -2.18 32.71
CA ASN A 379 0.33 -1.74 32.45
C ASN A 379 1.00 -2.63 31.39
N MET A 380 0.81 -3.94 31.45
CA MET A 380 1.35 -4.85 30.42
C MET A 380 0.68 -4.61 29.05
N TYR A 381 -0.65 -4.52 28.98
CA TYR A 381 -1.36 -4.26 27.73
C TYR A 381 -0.99 -2.92 27.09
N THR A 382 -0.81 -1.87 27.89
CA THR A 382 -0.36 -0.57 27.39
C THR A 382 1.11 -0.61 26.95
N SER A 383 1.98 -1.34 27.65
CA SER A 383 3.41 -1.46 27.30
C SER A 383 3.63 -2.20 25.98
N ILE A 384 2.78 -3.18 25.64
CA ILE A 384 2.79 -3.81 24.30
C ILE A 384 2.09 -2.95 23.21
N GLY A 385 1.53 -1.79 23.58
CA GLY A 385 0.97 -0.79 22.67
C GLY A 385 -0.54 -0.88 22.43
N LEU A 386 -1.30 -1.65 23.22
CA LEU A 386 -2.75 -1.71 23.06
C LEU A 386 -3.42 -0.42 23.57
N GLY A 387 -4.44 0.04 22.85
CA GLY A 387 -5.14 1.30 23.13
C GLY A 387 -4.38 2.54 22.65
N GLN A 388 -3.30 2.39 21.90
CA GLN A 388 -2.48 3.48 21.36
C GLN A 388 -2.32 3.33 19.85
N ALA A 389 -2.54 4.40 19.08
CA ALA A 389 -2.37 4.38 17.63
C ALA A 389 -0.89 4.16 17.27
N PRO A 390 -0.56 3.19 16.41
CA PRO A 390 0.82 2.94 16.02
C PRO A 390 1.34 4.08 15.13
N LYS A 391 2.59 4.51 15.39
CA LYS A 391 3.26 5.59 14.63
C LYS A 391 4.02 5.02 13.43
N VAL A 392 3.27 4.61 12.40
CA VAL A 392 3.81 3.89 11.23
C VAL A 392 3.97 4.74 9.98
N GLY A 393 3.69 6.05 10.06
CA GLY A 393 3.72 6.94 8.89
C GLY A 393 2.45 6.93 8.03
N PHE A 394 1.47 6.09 8.36
CA PHE A 394 0.15 6.10 7.71
C PHE A 394 -0.86 6.95 8.48
N PRO A 395 -1.64 7.81 7.81
CA PRO A 395 -2.80 8.42 8.42
C PRO A 395 -3.89 7.37 8.70
N GLY A 396 -4.67 7.59 9.75
CA GLY A 396 -5.84 6.76 10.07
C GLY A 396 -5.53 5.42 10.78
N ALA A 397 -4.31 5.19 11.25
CA ALA A 397 -4.00 4.01 12.06
C ALA A 397 -4.86 3.98 13.34
N ALA A 398 -5.61 2.89 13.53
CA ALA A 398 -6.54 2.78 14.64
C ALA A 398 -5.81 2.49 15.95
N ALA A 399 -6.21 3.19 17.02
CA ALA A 399 -5.67 2.97 18.36
C ALA A 399 -6.21 1.70 19.04
N GLY A 400 -7.32 1.16 18.56
CA GLY A 400 -8.10 0.19 19.31
C GLY A 400 -8.75 0.84 20.54
N ARG A 401 -9.13 0.02 21.52
CA ARG A 401 -9.74 0.47 22.77
C ARG A 401 -9.26 -0.37 23.94
N LEU A 402 -8.66 0.29 24.93
CA LEU A 402 -8.30 -0.29 26.22
C LEU A 402 -8.77 0.67 27.32
N ARG A 403 -9.72 0.24 28.15
CA ARG A 403 -10.26 1.08 29.24
C ARG A 403 -9.25 1.18 30.39
N PRO A 404 -9.18 2.31 31.12
CA PRO A 404 -8.38 2.43 32.33
C PRO A 404 -8.74 1.37 33.39
N TRP A 405 -7.75 0.78 34.04
CA TRP A 405 -7.94 -0.33 35.00
C TRP A 405 -8.86 -0.01 36.17
N LYS A 406 -8.91 1.27 36.61
CA LYS A 406 -9.74 1.72 37.73
C LYS A 406 -11.23 1.49 37.52
N SER A 407 -11.69 1.37 36.27
CA SER A 407 -13.09 1.12 35.96
C SER A 407 -13.42 -0.37 35.80
N TRP A 408 -12.45 -1.27 35.95
CA TRP A 408 -12.63 -2.68 35.65
C TRP A 408 -13.33 -3.40 36.80
N ARG A 409 -14.42 -4.09 36.48
CA ARG A 409 -14.98 -5.15 37.32
C ARG A 409 -14.16 -6.43 37.14
N ARG A 410 -14.24 -7.36 38.10
CA ARG A 410 -13.49 -8.64 38.01
C ARG A 410 -13.87 -9.44 36.77
N ILE A 411 -15.14 -9.44 36.39
CA ILE A 411 -15.60 -10.06 35.14
C ILE A 411 -14.97 -9.43 33.89
N GLU A 412 -14.74 -8.12 33.88
CA GLU A 412 -14.11 -7.44 32.75
C GLU A 412 -12.60 -7.77 32.68
N GLN A 413 -11.94 -7.83 33.83
CA GLN A 413 -10.55 -8.32 33.91
C GLN A 413 -10.46 -9.77 33.39
N ALA A 414 -11.41 -10.63 33.79
CA ALA A 414 -11.49 -12.00 33.32
C ALA A 414 -11.69 -12.06 31.80
N THR A 415 -12.65 -11.32 31.23
CA THR A 415 -12.92 -11.34 29.80
C THR A 415 -11.73 -10.85 28.98
N MET A 416 -11.04 -9.81 29.47
CA MET A 416 -9.84 -9.29 28.80
C MET A 416 -8.69 -10.30 28.81
N SER A 417 -8.60 -11.18 29.81
CA SER A 417 -7.56 -12.22 29.88
C SER A 417 -7.60 -13.21 28.72
N TYR A 418 -8.77 -13.43 28.16
CA TYR A 418 -9.01 -14.24 26.97
C TYR A 418 -9.52 -13.42 25.77
N GLY A 419 -9.31 -12.09 25.80
CA GLY A 419 -9.36 -11.19 24.65
C GLY A 419 -10.72 -10.56 24.30
N TYR A 420 -11.63 -10.44 25.26
CA TYR A 420 -12.91 -9.72 25.11
C TYR A 420 -12.99 -8.50 26.04
N GLY A 421 -13.62 -7.42 25.60
CA GLY A 421 -13.68 -6.14 26.32
C GLY A 421 -12.53 -5.16 26.01
N LEU A 422 -11.70 -5.50 25.02
CA LEU A 422 -10.72 -4.62 24.39
C LEU A 422 -10.77 -4.79 22.86
N SER A 423 -10.36 -3.77 22.11
CA SER A 423 -10.21 -3.88 20.66
C SER A 423 -8.80 -3.50 20.22
N VAL A 424 -8.29 -4.19 19.20
CA VAL A 424 -6.93 -4.04 18.67
C VAL A 424 -6.95 -4.14 17.15
N SER A 425 -5.95 -3.57 16.49
CA SER A 425 -5.68 -3.82 15.07
C SER A 425 -4.78 -5.05 14.86
N LEU A 426 -4.79 -5.61 13.65
CA LEU A 426 -3.90 -6.73 13.32
C LEU A 426 -2.42 -6.30 13.40
N PHE A 427 -2.13 -5.04 13.07
CA PHE A 427 -0.81 -4.45 13.23
C PHE A 427 -0.34 -4.49 14.70
N GLN A 428 -1.18 -4.04 15.63
CA GLN A 428 -0.86 -4.07 17.07
C GLN A 428 -0.59 -5.48 17.56
N LEU A 429 -1.38 -6.47 17.12
CA LEU A 429 -1.17 -7.88 17.50
C LEU A 429 0.14 -8.45 16.95
N GLY A 430 0.44 -8.22 15.68
CA GLY A 430 1.69 -8.68 15.09
C GLY A 430 2.90 -8.05 15.81
N ARG A 431 2.84 -6.75 16.10
CA ARG A 431 3.86 -6.06 16.91
C ARG A 431 3.96 -6.65 18.31
N ALA A 432 2.85 -6.88 19.01
CA ALA A 432 2.88 -7.41 20.38
C ALA A 432 3.52 -8.80 20.45
N TYR A 433 3.31 -9.65 19.43
CA TYR A 433 3.93 -10.97 19.36
C TYR A 433 5.45 -10.93 19.19
N THR A 434 6.01 -9.81 18.73
CA THR A 434 7.48 -9.64 18.71
C THR A 434 8.08 -9.70 20.11
N ALA A 435 7.36 -9.27 21.16
CA ALA A 435 7.81 -9.39 22.54
C ALA A 435 8.03 -10.85 22.97
N ILE A 436 7.24 -11.79 22.46
CA ILE A 436 7.41 -13.22 22.75
C ILE A 436 8.48 -13.83 21.82
N ALA A 437 8.51 -13.37 20.57
CA ALA A 437 9.44 -13.86 19.56
C ALA A 437 10.90 -13.42 19.81
N HIS A 438 11.09 -12.21 20.36
CA HIS A 438 12.40 -11.59 20.60
C HIS A 438 12.76 -11.57 22.10
N ASP A 439 12.65 -12.72 22.76
CA ASP A 439 13.13 -12.93 24.12
C ASP A 439 12.69 -11.86 25.15
N GLY A 440 11.46 -11.36 24.99
CA GLY A 440 10.85 -10.39 25.91
C GLY A 440 10.90 -8.94 25.44
N GLU A 441 11.69 -8.60 24.41
CA GLU A 441 11.80 -7.24 23.87
C GLU A 441 10.75 -6.97 22.79
N ILE A 442 10.00 -5.88 22.93
CA ILE A 442 9.01 -5.50 21.90
C ILE A 442 9.63 -4.65 20.80
N MET A 443 9.59 -5.15 19.58
CA MET A 443 10.24 -4.49 18.44
C MET A 443 9.51 -3.19 18.04
N PRO A 444 10.25 -2.12 17.70
CA PRO A 444 9.69 -1.00 16.96
C PRO A 444 9.40 -1.47 15.53
N VAL A 445 8.13 -1.53 15.15
CA VAL A 445 7.75 -2.05 13.82
C VAL A 445 7.72 -0.93 12.79
N SER A 446 8.40 -1.13 11.66
CA SER A 446 8.54 -0.15 10.57
C SER A 446 8.20 -0.78 9.22
N ILE A 447 7.57 -0.01 8.33
CA ILE A 447 7.39 -0.35 6.90
C ILE A 447 8.54 0.18 6.03
N PHE A 448 9.41 1.01 6.61
CA PHE A 448 10.55 1.63 5.95
C PHE A 448 11.79 0.82 6.25
N ARG A 449 12.66 0.71 5.24
CA ARG A 449 13.91 -0.03 5.36
C ARG A 449 14.82 0.63 6.38
N THR A 450 15.40 -0.17 7.27
CA THR A 450 16.39 0.30 8.22
C THR A 450 17.78 0.27 7.56
N PRO A 451 18.54 1.39 7.56
CA PRO A 451 19.87 1.41 6.96
C PRO A 451 20.80 0.35 7.58
N GLY A 452 21.40 -0.50 6.74
CA GLY A 452 22.41 -1.48 7.15
C GLY A 452 21.90 -2.70 7.90
N ASP A 453 20.60 -3.02 7.84
CA ASP A 453 19.97 -4.18 8.52
C ASP A 453 20.32 -4.26 10.02
N GLN A 454 20.55 -3.10 10.67
CA GLN A 454 20.95 -3.09 12.08
C GLN A 454 19.83 -3.70 12.95
N PRO A 455 20.17 -4.58 13.91
CA PRO A 455 19.20 -5.08 14.86
C PRO A 455 18.53 -3.91 15.58
N ALA A 456 17.21 -3.84 15.51
CA ALA A 456 16.47 -2.86 16.29
C ALA A 456 16.29 -3.41 17.70
N THR A 457 16.43 -2.56 18.71
CA THR A 457 16.19 -2.95 20.10
C THR A 457 14.93 -2.29 20.62
N GLY A 458 14.17 -3.04 21.41
CA GLY A 458 12.92 -2.60 22.00
C GLY A 458 13.00 -2.49 23.53
N PRO A 459 12.01 -1.88 24.18
CA PRO A 459 11.85 -2.03 25.62
C PRO A 459 11.63 -3.51 26.00
N GLN A 460 12.27 -3.95 27.08
CA GLN A 460 12.01 -5.26 27.67
C GLN A 460 10.63 -5.26 28.34
N ILE A 461 9.73 -6.14 27.89
CA ILE A 461 8.38 -6.31 28.43
C ILE A 461 8.27 -7.51 29.35
N PHE A 462 8.94 -8.62 29.01
CA PHE A 462 8.95 -9.86 29.80
C PHE A 462 10.39 -10.32 30.02
N ALA A 463 10.68 -11.09 31.06
CA ALA A 463 12.00 -11.72 31.16
C ALA A 463 12.26 -12.68 29.98
N PRO A 464 13.50 -12.82 29.48
CA PRO A 464 13.83 -13.75 28.40
C PRO A 464 13.44 -15.20 28.69
N THR A 465 13.51 -15.62 29.96
CA THR A 465 13.06 -16.94 30.42
C THR A 465 11.55 -17.13 30.24
N THR A 466 10.76 -16.11 30.57
CA THR A 466 9.31 -16.10 30.41
C THR A 466 8.93 -16.21 28.94
N ALA A 467 9.54 -15.39 28.08
CA ALA A 467 9.30 -15.43 26.63
C ALA A 467 9.60 -16.82 26.05
N ARG A 468 10.72 -17.44 26.41
CA ARG A 468 11.09 -18.81 25.97
C ARG A 468 10.12 -19.88 26.47
N GLN A 469 9.66 -19.79 27.72
CA GLN A 469 8.66 -20.71 28.26
C GLN A 469 7.33 -20.59 27.50
N VAL A 470 6.89 -19.37 27.22
CA VAL A 470 5.64 -19.12 26.47
C VAL A 470 5.78 -19.57 25.02
N ARG A 471 6.94 -19.39 24.38
CA ARG A 471 7.23 -20.00 23.07
C ARG A 471 7.03 -21.51 23.11
N ALA A 472 7.62 -22.21 24.07
CA ALA A 472 7.43 -23.66 24.19
C ALA A 472 5.95 -24.06 24.34
N MET A 473 5.15 -23.29 25.09
CA MET A 473 3.70 -23.53 25.20
C MET A 473 2.96 -23.27 23.88
N LEU A 474 3.31 -22.21 23.15
CA LEU A 474 2.72 -21.87 21.85
C LEU A 474 3.01 -22.90 20.77
N GLU A 475 4.17 -23.55 20.82
CA GLU A 475 4.50 -24.66 19.91
C GLU A 475 3.54 -25.84 20.07
N THR A 476 3.06 -26.12 21.30
CA THR A 476 2.10 -27.21 21.52
C THR A 476 0.73 -26.98 20.88
N VAL A 477 0.42 -25.74 20.49
CA VAL A 477 -0.86 -25.37 19.85
C VAL A 477 -0.95 -25.90 18.41
N THR A 478 0.19 -25.99 17.72
CA THR A 478 0.30 -26.49 16.34
C THR A 478 0.66 -27.98 16.29
N ALA A 479 1.05 -28.57 17.43
CA ALA A 479 1.30 -30.00 17.57
C ALA A 479 -0.01 -30.82 17.58
N PRO A 480 0.05 -32.14 17.31
CA PRO A 480 -1.09 -33.03 17.49
C PRO A 480 -1.71 -32.89 18.89
N GLY A 481 -3.04 -32.73 18.93
CA GLY A 481 -3.79 -32.48 20.17
C GLY A 481 -3.84 -31.01 20.61
N GLY A 482 -3.15 -30.09 19.92
CA GLY A 482 -3.35 -28.65 20.05
C GLY A 482 -4.59 -28.14 19.31
N THR A 483 -4.94 -26.86 19.50
CA THR A 483 -6.11 -26.26 18.85
C THR A 483 -5.92 -25.85 17.38
N SER A 484 -4.71 -25.94 16.82
CA SER A 484 -4.43 -25.48 15.44
C SER A 484 -3.36 -26.31 14.73
N PRO A 485 -3.56 -27.64 14.60
CA PRO A 485 -2.60 -28.51 13.91
C PRO A 485 -2.40 -28.13 12.44
N ASP A 486 -3.41 -27.55 11.78
CA ASP A 486 -3.33 -27.10 10.38
C ASP A 486 -2.39 -25.90 10.16
N ALA A 487 -1.89 -25.29 11.24
CA ALA A 487 -0.86 -24.24 11.20
C ALA A 487 0.57 -24.79 11.23
N ALA A 488 0.76 -26.12 11.35
CA ALA A 488 2.07 -26.74 11.29
C ALA A 488 2.74 -26.53 9.92
N VAL A 489 4.05 -26.30 9.90
CA VAL A 489 4.83 -26.05 8.68
C VAL A 489 5.81 -27.20 8.46
N PRO A 490 5.77 -27.90 7.31
CA PRO A 490 6.74 -28.95 7.01
C PRO A 490 8.18 -28.42 7.09
N GLY A 491 9.02 -29.12 7.88
CA GLY A 491 10.44 -28.77 8.06
C GLY A 491 10.73 -27.70 9.11
N TYR A 492 9.71 -27.07 9.71
CA TYR A 492 9.92 -26.04 10.73
C TYR A 492 9.12 -26.26 12.01
N ARG A 493 9.75 -26.02 13.15
CA ARG A 493 9.07 -25.87 14.44
C ARG A 493 8.37 -24.52 14.46
N VAL A 494 7.04 -24.55 14.52
CA VAL A 494 6.20 -23.33 14.50
C VAL A 494 5.25 -23.32 15.68
N GLY A 495 4.91 -22.12 16.15
CA GLY A 495 4.02 -21.96 17.28
C GLY A 495 3.25 -20.66 17.19
N GLY A 496 2.06 -20.65 17.77
CA GLY A 496 1.18 -19.50 17.66
C GLY A 496 -0.14 -19.72 18.37
N LYS A 497 -1.07 -18.80 18.16
CA LYS A 497 -2.40 -18.88 18.76
C LYS A 497 -3.47 -18.47 17.77
N SER A 498 -4.51 -19.28 17.71
CA SER A 498 -5.75 -18.95 17.02
C SER A 498 -6.68 -18.14 17.91
N GLY A 499 -7.46 -17.28 17.27
CA GLY A 499 -8.58 -16.56 17.84
C GLY A 499 -9.80 -16.68 16.93
N THR A 500 -10.97 -16.88 17.54
CA THR A 500 -12.26 -16.80 16.87
C THR A 500 -13.12 -15.89 17.72
N ALA A 501 -13.43 -14.69 17.22
CA ALA A 501 -14.20 -13.69 17.96
C ALA A 501 -15.51 -13.38 17.24
N TYR A 502 -16.59 -13.20 17.99
CA TYR A 502 -17.85 -12.70 17.45
C TYR A 502 -17.70 -11.25 17.02
N LYS A 503 -18.32 -10.86 15.91
CA LYS A 503 -18.38 -9.44 15.55
C LYS A 503 -19.42 -8.72 16.39
N HIS A 504 -19.07 -7.53 16.84
CA HIS A 504 -19.99 -6.63 17.53
C HIS A 504 -20.79 -5.82 16.49
N GLY A 505 -22.13 -5.90 16.57
CA GLY A 505 -23.09 -5.13 15.78
C GLY A 505 -23.79 -4.04 16.61
N ALA A 506 -24.88 -3.48 16.08
CA ALA A 506 -25.65 -2.43 16.75
C ALA A 506 -26.36 -2.92 18.02
N HIS A 507 -26.66 -4.21 18.11
CA HIS A 507 -27.42 -4.83 19.21
C HIS A 507 -26.59 -5.80 20.07
N GLY A 508 -25.26 -5.65 20.07
CA GLY A 508 -24.33 -6.58 20.73
C GLY A 508 -23.68 -7.56 19.75
N TYR A 509 -23.30 -8.75 20.23
CA TYR A 509 -22.62 -9.74 19.39
C TYR A 509 -23.54 -10.36 18.34
N ASP A 510 -23.09 -10.37 17.08
CA ASP A 510 -23.71 -11.12 16.00
C ASP A 510 -23.13 -12.54 15.98
N HIS A 511 -23.90 -13.49 16.50
CA HIS A 511 -23.50 -14.90 16.59
C HIS A 511 -23.43 -15.63 15.25
N SER A 512 -23.78 -14.96 14.14
CA SER A 512 -23.58 -15.50 12.79
C SER A 512 -22.26 -15.04 12.15
N LYS A 513 -21.58 -14.04 12.74
CA LYS A 513 -20.40 -13.40 12.15
C LYS A 513 -19.18 -13.52 13.05
N TYR A 514 -18.13 -14.06 12.46
CA TYR A 514 -16.89 -14.38 13.15
C TYR A 514 -15.71 -13.67 12.51
N ARG A 515 -14.72 -13.33 13.34
CA ARG A 515 -13.38 -13.01 12.89
C ARG A 515 -12.47 -14.20 13.24
N ALA A 516 -11.99 -14.89 12.22
CA ALA A 516 -11.03 -15.98 12.36
C ALA A 516 -9.62 -15.39 12.25
N SER A 517 -8.74 -15.68 13.19
CA SER A 517 -7.38 -15.12 13.18
C SER A 517 -6.36 -16.11 13.74
N PHE A 518 -5.11 -15.96 13.29
CA PHE A 518 -3.97 -16.71 13.79
C PHE A 518 -2.75 -15.81 13.83
N VAL A 519 -2.06 -15.78 14.96
CA VAL A 519 -0.77 -15.08 15.09
C VAL A 519 0.26 -16.05 15.63
N GLY A 520 1.38 -16.17 14.93
CA GLY A 520 2.43 -17.11 15.28
C GLY A 520 3.81 -16.64 14.87
N MET A 521 4.80 -17.47 15.14
CA MET A 521 6.20 -17.19 14.89
C MET A 521 6.94 -18.46 14.49
N ALA A 522 8.05 -18.29 13.79
CA ALA A 522 8.89 -19.39 13.35
C ALA A 522 10.33 -18.94 13.03
N PRO A 523 11.32 -19.85 13.16
CA PRO A 523 11.26 -21.13 13.89
C PRO A 523 11.21 -20.94 15.41
N MET A 524 10.61 -21.85 16.17
CA MET A 524 10.37 -21.67 17.62
C MET A 524 11.64 -21.55 18.51
N PRO A 525 12.75 -22.27 18.23
CA PRO A 525 13.98 -22.09 19.01
C PRO A 525 14.58 -20.68 18.88
N ASN A 526 14.58 -20.14 17.66
CA ASN A 526 15.13 -18.82 17.32
C ASN A 526 14.25 -18.14 16.26
N PRO A 527 13.16 -17.46 16.67
CA PRO A 527 12.21 -16.87 15.73
C PRO A 527 12.86 -15.85 14.80
N ARG A 528 12.63 -16.04 13.50
CA ARG A 528 13.02 -15.07 12.46
C ARG A 528 11.86 -14.17 12.06
N ILE A 529 10.64 -14.72 12.03
CA ILE A 529 9.45 -13.99 11.61
C ILE A 529 8.30 -14.17 12.60
N VAL A 530 7.46 -13.14 12.69
CA VAL A 530 6.09 -13.19 13.22
C VAL A 530 5.13 -13.01 12.06
N VAL A 531 4.11 -13.86 11.98
CA VAL A 531 3.07 -13.78 10.96
C VAL A 531 1.72 -13.68 11.64
N ALA A 532 0.97 -12.64 11.27
CA ALA A 532 -0.38 -12.38 11.76
C ALA A 532 -1.36 -12.45 10.59
N VAL A 533 -2.39 -13.29 10.71
CA VAL A 533 -3.42 -13.51 9.68
C VAL A 533 -4.79 -13.32 10.29
N SER A 534 -5.69 -12.65 9.56
CA SER A 534 -7.08 -12.43 9.96
C SER A 534 -7.99 -12.57 8.74
N VAL A 535 -9.07 -13.35 8.88
CA VAL A 535 -10.11 -13.57 7.86
C VAL A 535 -11.46 -13.17 8.46
N ASP A 536 -12.12 -12.21 7.82
CA ASP A 536 -13.37 -11.58 8.26
C ASP A 536 -14.59 -12.27 7.68
N GLU A 537 -15.51 -12.68 8.55
CA GLU A 537 -16.79 -13.28 8.18
C GLU A 537 -16.65 -14.46 7.19
N PRO A 538 -15.87 -15.51 7.49
CA PRO A 538 -15.90 -16.74 6.68
C PRO A 538 -17.30 -17.36 6.74
N THR A 539 -17.89 -17.64 5.58
CA THR A 539 -19.27 -18.16 5.46
C THR A 539 -19.36 -19.59 4.94
N ALA A 540 -18.28 -20.14 4.42
CA ALA A 540 -18.20 -21.52 3.93
C ALA A 540 -17.10 -22.31 4.67
N GLY A 541 -17.29 -23.62 4.82
CA GLY A 541 -16.31 -24.50 5.46
C GLY A 541 -16.30 -24.35 6.99
N SER A 542 -15.22 -23.78 7.54
CA SER A 542 -15.06 -23.55 8.97
C SER A 542 -15.05 -22.05 9.29
N HIS A 543 -15.33 -21.70 10.54
CA HIS A 543 -15.19 -20.35 11.09
C HIS A 543 -14.09 -20.26 12.17
N PHE A 544 -13.46 -21.38 12.53
CA PHE A 544 -12.43 -21.40 13.57
C PHE A 544 -11.09 -20.86 13.05
N GLY A 545 -10.46 -19.95 13.80
CA GLY A 545 -9.17 -19.36 13.46
C GLY A 545 -8.08 -20.38 13.11
N GLY A 546 -8.04 -21.51 13.83
CA GLY A 546 -7.09 -22.59 13.57
C GLY A 546 -7.25 -23.28 12.22
N GLN A 547 -8.48 -23.38 11.71
CA GLN A 547 -8.81 -24.07 10.44
C GLN A 547 -8.91 -23.10 9.26
N VAL A 548 -9.22 -21.83 9.51
CA VAL A 548 -9.34 -20.79 8.48
C VAL A 548 -8.02 -20.05 8.29
N SER A 549 -7.46 -19.48 9.36
CA SER A 549 -6.24 -18.66 9.30
C SER A 549 -4.96 -19.46 9.54
N GLY A 550 -5.05 -20.62 10.22
CA GLY A 550 -3.92 -21.53 10.45
C GLY A 550 -3.24 -22.03 9.17
N PRO A 551 -3.97 -22.58 8.17
CA PRO A 551 -3.38 -22.99 6.91
C PRO A 551 -2.72 -21.85 6.14
N VAL A 552 -3.31 -20.65 6.19
CA VAL A 552 -2.75 -19.45 5.55
C VAL A 552 -1.43 -19.07 6.21
N PHE A 553 -1.38 -19.08 7.55
CA PHE A 553 -0.14 -18.91 8.29
C PHE A 553 0.91 -19.96 7.87
N SER A 554 0.52 -21.24 7.77
CA SER A 554 1.46 -22.31 7.42
C SER A 554 2.12 -22.08 6.05
N SER A 555 1.31 -21.81 5.02
CA SER A 555 1.82 -21.53 3.68
C SER A 555 2.72 -20.28 3.64
N ILE A 556 2.29 -19.18 4.26
CA ILE A 556 3.07 -17.94 4.29
C ILE A 556 4.42 -18.17 4.98
N VAL A 557 4.44 -18.83 6.13
CA VAL A 557 5.68 -19.10 6.88
C VAL A 557 6.61 -20.01 6.10
N GLY A 558 6.11 -21.12 5.55
CA GLY A 558 6.92 -22.08 4.80
C GLY A 558 7.62 -21.46 3.59
N ASP A 559 6.92 -20.60 2.85
CA ASP A 559 7.46 -19.93 1.67
C ASP A 559 8.37 -18.76 2.05
N THR A 560 8.01 -18.01 3.08
CA THR A 560 8.80 -16.89 3.59
C THR A 560 10.15 -17.36 4.13
N LEU A 561 10.18 -18.39 4.97
CA LEU A 561 11.43 -18.90 5.54
C LEU A 561 12.37 -19.44 4.47
N ARG A 562 11.83 -20.08 3.43
CA ARG A 562 12.60 -20.49 2.24
C ARG A 562 13.14 -19.28 1.47
N SER A 563 12.32 -18.25 1.26
CA SER A 563 12.74 -16.99 0.59
C SER A 563 13.84 -16.27 1.38
N LEU A 564 13.80 -16.34 2.72
CA LEU A 564 14.80 -15.77 3.62
C LEU A 564 16.03 -16.68 3.84
N ASN A 565 16.10 -17.84 3.15
CA ASN A 565 17.16 -18.85 3.32
C ASN A 565 17.36 -19.30 4.77
N VAL A 566 16.29 -19.38 5.56
CA VAL A 566 16.34 -19.96 6.91
C VAL A 566 16.41 -21.47 6.78
N PRO A 567 17.36 -22.18 7.42
CA PRO A 567 17.43 -23.63 7.32
C PRO A 567 16.28 -24.30 8.10
N PRO A 568 15.70 -25.40 7.58
CA PRO A 568 14.76 -26.24 8.32
C PRO A 568 15.35 -26.74 9.64
N ASP A 569 14.58 -26.70 10.73
CA ASP A 569 14.95 -27.21 12.05
C ASP A 569 14.21 -28.51 12.44
N MET A 570 13.48 -29.09 11.48
CA MET A 570 12.88 -30.43 11.56
C MET A 570 13.17 -31.25 10.30
N PRO A 571 13.18 -32.60 10.40
CA PRO A 571 13.24 -33.46 9.23
C PRO A 571 12.04 -33.22 8.32
N VAL A 572 12.29 -32.91 7.05
CA VAL A 572 11.23 -32.84 6.03
C VAL A 572 10.83 -34.27 5.69
N LYS A 573 9.65 -34.73 6.13
CA LYS A 573 9.06 -35.96 5.59
C LYS A 573 8.71 -35.71 4.12
N GLN A 574 9.53 -36.21 3.20
CA GLN A 574 9.15 -36.26 1.79
C GLN A 574 7.90 -37.14 1.68
N MET A 575 6.75 -36.54 1.34
CA MET A 575 5.63 -37.29 0.81
C MET A 575 6.01 -37.71 -0.60
N VAL A 576 6.64 -38.88 -0.73
CA VAL A 576 6.73 -39.57 -2.02
C VAL A 576 5.31 -40.00 -2.36
N VAL A 577 4.66 -39.27 -3.26
CA VAL A 577 3.46 -39.78 -3.94
C VAL A 577 3.98 -40.82 -4.93
N SER A 578 4.04 -42.07 -4.47
CA SER A 578 4.23 -43.21 -5.37
C SER A 578 2.91 -43.40 -6.11
N ASP A 579 2.84 -42.97 -7.37
CA ASP A 579 1.72 -43.18 -8.28
C ASP A 579 1.66 -44.64 -8.81
N ASP A 580 1.97 -45.62 -7.95
CA ASP A 580 1.91 -47.04 -8.28
C ASP A 580 0.99 -47.76 -7.30
N SER A 581 -0.33 -47.59 -7.50
CA SER A 581 -1.32 -48.55 -7.06
C SER A 581 -2.23 -48.91 -8.24
N ALA A 582 -1.70 -49.72 -9.17
CA ALA A 582 -2.54 -50.58 -9.98
C ALA A 582 -3.12 -51.69 -9.07
N PRO A 583 -4.43 -51.96 -9.09
CA PRO A 583 -5.03 -52.96 -8.22
C PRO A 583 -4.63 -54.37 -8.66
N ALA A 584 -4.00 -55.12 -7.76
CA ALA A 584 -3.76 -56.55 -7.94
C ALA A 584 -5.10 -57.31 -7.92
N ALA A 585 -5.31 -58.15 -8.92
CA ALA A 585 -6.46 -59.04 -9.05
C ALA A 585 -6.54 -60.07 -7.90
N PRO A 586 -7.74 -60.53 -7.50
CA PRO A 586 -7.90 -61.40 -6.35
C PRO A 586 -7.53 -62.85 -6.71
N THR A 587 -6.61 -63.45 -5.95
CA THR A 587 -6.36 -64.89 -5.97
C THR A 587 -7.27 -65.61 -4.96
N ALA A 588 -7.89 -66.71 -5.42
CA ALA A 588 -8.81 -67.56 -4.68
C ALA A 588 -8.14 -68.28 -3.48
N PRO A 589 -8.91 -68.68 -2.44
CA PRO A 589 -8.33 -69.26 -1.22
C PRO A 589 -8.03 -70.76 -1.39
N ALA A 590 -6.83 -71.17 -0.98
CA ALA A 590 -6.46 -72.57 -0.80
C ALA A 590 -6.49 -72.95 0.69
N THR A 591 -7.20 -74.04 0.97
CA THR A 591 -7.36 -74.74 2.26
C THR A 591 -6.02 -75.26 2.81
N PRO A 592 -5.82 -75.34 4.15
CA PRO A 592 -4.57 -75.82 4.71
C PRO A 592 -4.54 -77.35 4.79
N ALA A 593 -3.50 -77.97 4.22
CA ALA A 593 -3.18 -79.38 4.42
C ALA A 593 -1.94 -79.53 5.32
N THR A 594 -2.14 -80.41 6.29
CA THR A 594 -1.33 -80.93 7.39
C THR A 594 0.14 -81.23 7.07
N ALA A 595 1.03 -80.86 7.99
CA ALA A 595 2.45 -81.19 8.00
C ALA A 595 2.71 -82.69 8.22
N LYS A 596 3.64 -83.26 7.45
CA LYS A 596 4.31 -84.52 7.77
C LYS A 596 5.80 -84.45 7.38
N LYS A 597 6.65 -84.80 8.35
CA LYS A 597 8.13 -84.89 8.30
C LYS A 597 8.62 -85.95 7.30
N LEU A 598 9.81 -85.72 6.73
CA LEU A 598 11.05 -86.57 6.73
C LEU A 598 11.98 -86.03 5.63
N SER A 599 13.17 -85.48 5.95
CA SER A 599 14.48 -86.11 6.21
C SER A 599 15.37 -86.35 4.98
N THR A 600 16.56 -85.73 5.06
CA THR A 600 17.91 -86.25 4.72
C THR A 600 18.46 -86.29 3.29
N SER A 601 19.77 -85.94 3.26
CA SER A 601 20.85 -86.21 2.29
C SER A 601 20.97 -85.21 1.13
N ALA A 602 22.00 -84.37 1.07
CA ALA A 602 23.45 -84.57 0.89
C ALA A 602 23.86 -84.56 -0.60
N GLY A 603 24.77 -83.66 -0.98
CA GLY A 603 25.40 -83.67 -2.30
C GLY A 603 26.09 -82.34 -2.63
N ALA A 604 27.42 -82.37 -2.66
CA ALA A 604 28.31 -81.23 -2.82
C ALA A 604 28.72 -80.94 -4.28
N LYS A 605 29.40 -79.79 -4.44
CA LYS A 605 30.23 -79.30 -5.59
C LYS A 605 29.40 -78.72 -6.76
N LYS A 606 29.78 -77.62 -7.43
CA LYS A 606 31.12 -77.16 -7.84
C LYS A 606 31.04 -75.68 -8.29
N MET A 607 32.14 -74.93 -8.18
CA MET A 607 32.33 -73.63 -8.81
C MET A 607 32.29 -73.73 -10.35
N THR A 608 31.74 -72.71 -11.00
CA THR A 608 32.21 -72.26 -12.33
C THR A 608 32.09 -70.75 -12.43
N ILE A 609 33.21 -70.09 -12.73
CA ILE A 609 33.34 -68.70 -13.16
C ILE A 609 32.83 -68.60 -14.60
N SER A 610 32.06 -67.56 -14.93
CA SER A 610 32.03 -67.02 -16.30
C SER A 610 31.78 -65.53 -16.25
N ALA A 611 32.79 -64.80 -16.73
CA ALA A 611 32.70 -63.40 -17.07
C ALA A 611 31.85 -63.23 -18.34
N ASN A 612 31.06 -62.17 -18.42
CA ASN A 612 31.04 -61.41 -19.66
C ASN A 612 30.61 -59.96 -19.43
N ALA A 613 31.52 -59.08 -19.79
CA ALA A 613 31.30 -57.66 -20.00
C ALA A 613 30.42 -57.44 -21.24
N LYS A 614 29.63 -56.36 -21.21
CA LYS A 614 29.50 -55.43 -22.35
C LYS A 614 28.87 -54.13 -21.86
N SER A 615 29.73 -53.12 -21.76
CA SER A 615 29.41 -51.72 -21.94
C SER A 615 28.63 -51.49 -23.23
N HIS A 616 27.83 -50.42 -23.32
CA HIS A 616 27.92 -49.38 -24.36
C HIS A 616 27.11 -48.11 -23.93
N PRO A 617 27.47 -46.92 -24.45
CA PRO A 617 27.07 -45.61 -23.91
C PRO A 617 26.16 -44.77 -24.85
N GLY A 618 25.69 -43.61 -24.37
CA GLY A 618 25.05 -42.52 -25.14
C GLY A 618 23.52 -42.51 -25.03
N VAL A 619 22.79 -41.38 -25.04
CA VAL A 619 23.02 -40.07 -25.65
C VAL A 619 22.18 -38.99 -24.95
N VAL A 620 22.73 -37.77 -24.99
CA VAL A 620 22.18 -36.42 -24.76
C VAL A 620 20.70 -36.20 -25.17
N ARG A 621 19.92 -35.64 -24.24
CA ARG A 621 19.16 -34.39 -24.42
C ARG A 621 18.78 -33.79 -23.08
#